data_AF-A0A4Y9ZMI2-F1
#
_entry.id   AF-A0A4Y9ZMI2-F1
#
_cell.length_a   1.000
_cell.length_b   1.000
_cell.length_c   1.000
_cell.angle_alpha   90.00
_cell.angle_beta   90.00
_cell.angle_gamma   90.00
#
_symmetry.space_group_name_H-M   'P 1'
#
loop_
_entity.id
_entity.type
_entity.pdbx_description
1 polymer ?
#
loop_
_entity_poly.entity_id
_entity_poly.type
_entity_poly.pdbx_seq_one_letter_code
_entity_poly.pdbx_strand_id
1 'polypeptide(L)'
;MEPTESNVTLHTLPLPHPLLLLPSSRLTFPISAAAADVLLDLIDTVDPATIAVIPLLRPNARTLNEWGVSAQIVRLVRPTRPSSQPYLLSVQGTSRVRLVFPPVSFNNRDPLPKLPFTEPSPDVQGPPSREAIASFRAAALRLLDRLAQDTVQSRRREGWLKIATLVEETSDERMGWLADTLVGAVNTDYSDKIEFLAASALPTRLQCATSLFLKQISIVEVSTKVASSLNETLSNQQKEIFLRTQLAAITAELRNLQKGNARGRGQSVGVHDDGKELSDLDADAEGEDELADVKRRIEAMEDGSEERRVGVAEWRRLKRIPQQSAEYGVVRSYLEWLTSLPWPGVVLPSTRSIPSALTTEPGALSTRAFLANARSQLDADHFGLERVKRRLIEYLAVVRLRETQIAAAAAAEQLTQKEVEQKAPAGAKALVKYEGKGATP
;
A
#
# COMPACT_ATOMS: atom_id res chain seq x y z
N MET A 1 -24.13 -3.63 -44.24
CA MET A 1 -23.97 -2.21 -43.89
C MET A 1 -22.90 -2.16 -42.82
N GLU A 2 -21.71 -1.70 -43.16
CA GLU A 2 -20.64 -1.52 -42.18
C GLU A 2 -21.06 -0.41 -41.20
N PRO A 3 -20.79 -0.55 -39.89
CA PRO A 3 -21.09 0.50 -38.93
C PRO A 3 -20.25 1.73 -39.27
N THR A 4 -20.91 2.84 -39.61
CA THR A 4 -20.27 4.14 -39.83
C THR A 4 -19.74 4.65 -38.49
N GLU A 5 -18.49 4.30 -38.20
CA GLU A 5 -17.67 4.93 -37.17
C GLU A 5 -17.43 6.40 -37.55
N SER A 6 -17.98 7.34 -36.79
CA SER A 6 -17.73 8.77 -36.99
C SER A 6 -16.36 9.12 -36.42
N ASN A 7 -15.45 9.54 -37.29
CA ASN A 7 -14.14 10.04 -36.88
C ASN A 7 -14.26 11.51 -36.47
N VAL A 8 -13.96 11.79 -35.20
CA VAL A 8 -14.02 13.13 -34.62
C VAL A 8 -12.62 13.52 -34.13
N THR A 9 -12.16 14.72 -34.45
CA THR A 9 -10.86 15.23 -33.96
C THR A 9 -11.11 16.18 -32.78
N LEU A 10 -10.61 15.84 -31.59
CA LEU A 10 -10.85 16.61 -30.36
C LEU A 10 -9.53 16.94 -29.65
N HIS A 11 -9.53 18.04 -28.88
CA HIS A 11 -8.45 18.34 -27.94
C HIS A 11 -8.39 17.28 -26.85
N THR A 12 -7.22 16.69 -26.64
CA THR A 12 -7.02 15.58 -25.71
C THR A 12 -6.45 16.07 -24.40
N LEU A 13 -7.18 15.81 -23.32
CA LEU A 13 -6.78 16.12 -21.95
C LEU A 13 -6.48 14.81 -21.19
N PRO A 14 -5.22 14.54 -20.82
CA PRO A 14 -4.88 13.38 -20.00
C PRO A 14 -5.38 13.57 -18.57
N LEU A 15 -6.09 12.58 -18.03
CA LEU A 15 -6.46 12.53 -16.61
C LEU A 15 -5.36 11.87 -15.79
N PRO A 16 -4.93 12.50 -14.69
CA PRO A 16 -3.97 11.89 -13.78
C PRO A 16 -4.59 10.68 -13.08
N HIS A 17 -3.81 9.60 -12.94
CA HIS A 17 -4.21 8.44 -12.17
C HIS A 17 -4.46 8.83 -10.69
N PRO A 18 -5.51 8.33 -10.01
CA PRO A 18 -6.51 7.34 -10.46
C PRO A 18 -7.84 7.98 -10.92
N LEU A 19 -7.84 9.21 -11.43
CA LEU A 19 -9.08 9.86 -11.87
C LEU A 19 -9.58 9.25 -13.19
N LEU A 20 -10.87 8.92 -13.22
CA LEU A 20 -11.54 8.39 -14.41
C LEU A 20 -12.88 9.08 -14.58
N LEU A 21 -13.14 9.53 -15.81
CA LEU A 21 -14.43 10.08 -16.20
C LEU A 21 -15.25 8.98 -16.89
N LEU A 22 -16.47 8.77 -16.43
CA LEU A 22 -17.46 7.93 -17.12
C LEU A 22 -18.46 8.83 -17.85
N PRO A 23 -19.16 8.32 -18.88
CA PRO A 23 -20.29 9.03 -19.46
C PRO A 23 -21.33 9.37 -18.39
N SER A 24 -21.98 10.52 -18.50
CA SER A 24 -22.97 11.04 -17.54
C SER A 24 -22.40 11.42 -16.16
N SER A 25 -21.11 11.18 -15.89
CA SER A 25 -20.43 11.63 -14.68
C SER A 25 -19.87 13.04 -14.86
N ARG A 26 -19.77 13.77 -13.75
CA ARG A 26 -19.12 15.09 -13.70
C ARG A 26 -17.87 15.00 -12.85
N LEU A 27 -16.76 15.51 -13.39
CA LEU A 27 -15.46 15.52 -12.71
C LEU A 27 -14.94 16.96 -12.66
N THR A 28 -14.41 17.35 -11.49
CA THR A 28 -13.69 18.62 -11.33
C THR A 28 -12.27 18.34 -10.86
N PHE A 29 -11.29 18.86 -11.58
CA PHE A 29 -9.88 18.60 -11.29
C PHE A 29 -8.99 19.79 -11.67
N PRO A 30 -7.80 19.91 -11.06
CA PRO A 30 -6.87 20.97 -11.38
C PRO A 30 -6.18 20.76 -12.73
N ILE A 31 -5.98 21.84 -13.48
CA ILE A 31 -5.25 21.87 -14.75
C ILE A 31 -4.15 22.94 -14.74
N SER A 32 -3.17 22.78 -15.65
CA SER A 32 -2.09 23.76 -15.83
C SER A 32 -2.60 25.02 -16.53
N ALA A 33 -1.89 26.15 -16.34
CA ALA A 33 -2.22 27.41 -17.01
C ALA A 33 -2.18 27.27 -18.54
N ALA A 34 -1.15 26.59 -19.08
CA ALA A 34 -1.02 26.37 -20.52
C ALA A 34 -2.19 25.57 -21.12
N ALA A 35 -2.72 24.57 -20.40
CA ALA A 35 -3.91 23.85 -20.84
C ALA A 35 -5.16 24.72 -20.70
N ALA A 36 -5.26 25.53 -19.64
CA ALA A 36 -6.40 26.42 -19.42
C ALA A 36 -6.55 27.47 -20.52
N ASP A 37 -5.44 28.04 -21.01
CA ASP A 37 -5.46 29.03 -22.09
C ASP A 37 -6.04 28.44 -23.39
N VAL A 38 -5.59 27.24 -23.78
CA VAL A 38 -6.14 26.53 -24.96
C VAL A 38 -7.63 26.20 -24.79
N LEU A 39 -8.06 25.85 -23.58
CA LEU A 39 -9.48 25.59 -23.31
C LEU A 39 -10.34 26.86 -23.32
N LEU A 40 -9.79 28.00 -22.90
CA LEU A 40 -10.48 29.29 -23.00
C LEU A 40 -10.71 29.67 -24.46
N ASP A 41 -9.69 29.52 -25.31
CA ASP A 41 -9.82 29.74 -26.76
C ASP A 41 -10.86 28.79 -27.38
N LEU A 42 -10.93 27.54 -26.90
CA LEU A 42 -11.94 26.58 -27.35
C LEU A 42 -13.37 26.98 -26.93
N ILE A 43 -13.55 27.45 -25.70
CA ILE A 43 -14.85 27.91 -25.19
C ILE A 43 -15.36 29.12 -25.98
N ASP A 44 -14.47 30.02 -26.37
CA ASP A 44 -14.84 31.22 -27.15
C ASP A 44 -15.16 30.87 -28.62
N THR A 45 -14.69 29.73 -29.14
CA THR A 45 -14.86 29.33 -30.54
C THR A 45 -15.99 28.35 -30.79
N VAL A 46 -16.28 27.45 -29.84
CA VAL A 46 -17.27 26.36 -30.01
C VAL A 46 -18.17 26.26 -28.78
N ASP A 47 -19.48 26.31 -28.99
CA ASP A 47 -20.51 26.11 -27.95
C ASP A 47 -21.49 24.99 -28.37
N PRO A 48 -21.57 23.84 -27.64
CA PRO A 48 -20.83 23.53 -26.42
C PRO A 48 -19.37 23.10 -26.68
N ALA A 49 -18.44 23.60 -25.87
CA ALA A 49 -17.04 23.21 -25.96
C ALA A 49 -16.83 21.75 -25.51
N THR A 50 -16.46 20.88 -26.47
CA THR A 50 -16.22 19.45 -26.24
C THR A 50 -14.74 19.11 -26.34
N ILE A 51 -14.26 18.31 -25.39
CA ILE A 51 -12.89 17.80 -25.34
C ILE A 51 -12.89 16.28 -25.16
N ALA A 52 -11.80 15.63 -25.53
CA ALA A 52 -11.59 14.22 -25.23
C ALA A 52 -10.78 14.08 -23.94
N VAL A 53 -11.35 13.39 -22.96
CA VAL A 53 -10.74 13.17 -21.65
C VAL A 53 -10.30 11.72 -21.57
N ILE A 54 -8.99 11.48 -21.44
CA ILE A 54 -8.43 10.12 -21.49
C ILE A 54 -7.67 9.80 -20.20
N PRO A 55 -8.01 8.69 -19.52
CA PRO A 55 -7.25 8.22 -18.37
C PRO A 55 -5.82 7.78 -18.73
N LEU A 56 -4.87 8.05 -17.83
CA LEU A 56 -3.53 7.46 -17.90
C LEU A 56 -3.54 6.01 -17.41
N LEU A 57 -2.93 5.08 -18.15
CA LEU A 57 -3.00 3.65 -17.81
C LEU A 57 -2.32 3.30 -16.48
N ARG A 58 -1.24 4.02 -16.14
CA ARG A 58 -0.43 3.80 -14.93
C ARG A 58 -0.06 5.12 -14.27
N PRO A 59 0.17 5.15 -12.95
CA PRO A 59 0.73 6.33 -12.29
C PRO A 59 2.06 6.71 -12.94
N ASN A 60 2.25 7.99 -13.26
CA ASN A 60 3.42 8.55 -13.95
C ASN A 60 3.68 8.03 -15.37
N ALA A 61 2.80 7.22 -15.94
CA ALA A 61 2.91 6.86 -17.34
C ALA A 61 2.54 8.06 -18.22
N ARG A 62 3.25 8.19 -19.35
CA ARG A 62 2.88 9.12 -20.43
C ARG A 62 2.00 8.47 -21.49
N THR A 63 1.56 7.25 -21.21
CA THR A 63 0.81 6.38 -22.10
C THR A 63 -0.68 6.55 -21.79
N LEU A 64 -1.41 7.06 -22.78
CA LEU A 64 -2.86 7.21 -22.73
C LEU A 64 -3.54 5.83 -22.81
N ASN A 65 -4.72 5.70 -22.22
CA ASN A 65 -5.57 4.53 -22.45
C ASN A 65 -6.18 4.57 -23.87
N GLU A 66 -6.51 3.39 -24.43
CA GLU A 66 -7.18 3.30 -25.73
C GLU A 66 -8.59 3.89 -25.71
N TRP A 67 -9.26 3.79 -24.55
CA TRP A 67 -10.60 4.28 -24.32
C TRP A 67 -10.60 5.54 -23.47
N GLY A 68 -11.41 6.51 -23.88
CA GLY A 68 -11.65 7.76 -23.16
C GLY A 68 -13.12 8.16 -23.24
N VAL A 69 -13.40 9.38 -22.81
CA VAL A 69 -14.75 9.96 -22.83
C VAL A 69 -14.71 11.33 -23.50
N SER A 70 -15.59 11.57 -24.46
CA SER A 70 -15.88 12.93 -24.91
C SER A 70 -16.62 13.63 -23.78
N ALA A 71 -16.19 14.83 -23.43
CA ALA A 71 -16.70 15.56 -22.30
C ALA A 71 -16.97 17.02 -22.67
N GLN A 72 -18.11 17.53 -22.24
CA GLN A 72 -18.44 18.94 -22.33
C GLN A 72 -17.80 19.71 -21.19
N ILE A 73 -17.19 20.85 -21.50
CA ILE A 73 -16.70 21.78 -20.49
C ILE A 73 -17.89 22.49 -19.87
N VAL A 74 -18.07 22.30 -18.55
CA VAL A 74 -19.17 22.91 -17.80
C VAL A 74 -18.73 24.22 -17.16
N ARG A 75 -17.51 24.24 -16.62
CA ARG A 75 -16.98 25.39 -15.88
C ARG A 75 -15.47 25.38 -15.87
N LEU A 76 -14.87 26.54 -16.09
CA LEU A 76 -13.44 26.78 -15.88
C LEU A 76 -13.26 27.93 -14.90
N VAL A 77 -12.67 27.65 -13.74
CA VAL A 77 -12.43 28.64 -12.69
C VAL A 77 -10.98 29.08 -12.73
N ARG A 78 -10.78 30.38 -12.92
CA ARG A 78 -9.46 31.01 -12.84
C ARG A 78 -9.08 31.20 -11.36
N PRO A 79 -7.84 30.90 -10.97
CA PRO A 79 -7.38 31.09 -9.60
C PRO A 79 -7.31 32.60 -9.26
N THR A 80 -7.70 32.99 -8.06
CA THR A 80 -7.63 34.39 -7.59
C THR A 80 -6.19 34.89 -7.47
N ARG A 81 -5.23 33.96 -7.27
CA ARG A 81 -3.79 34.23 -7.25
C ARG A 81 -3.06 33.18 -8.11
N PRO A 82 -2.56 33.55 -9.31
CA PRO A 82 -2.00 32.59 -10.26
C PRO A 82 -0.72 31.90 -9.79
N SER A 83 0.00 32.45 -8.79
CA SER A 83 1.21 31.83 -8.23
C SER A 83 0.95 30.71 -7.23
N SER A 84 -0.28 30.54 -6.73
CA SER A 84 -0.56 29.68 -5.57
C SER A 84 -1.61 28.61 -5.82
N GLN A 85 -2.47 28.74 -6.83
CA GLN A 85 -3.57 27.80 -7.07
C GLN A 85 -3.68 27.45 -8.56
N PRO A 86 -3.92 26.17 -8.90
CA PRO A 86 -4.16 25.76 -10.27
C PRO A 86 -5.54 26.22 -10.75
N TYR A 87 -5.73 26.23 -12.06
CA TYR A 87 -7.07 26.41 -12.66
C TYR A 87 -7.91 25.18 -12.34
N LEU A 88 -9.20 25.36 -12.05
CA LEU A 88 -10.11 24.25 -11.82
C LEU A 88 -11.04 24.08 -13.01
N LEU A 89 -10.97 22.92 -13.65
CA LEU A 89 -11.82 22.55 -14.77
C LEU A 89 -12.88 21.57 -14.29
N SER A 90 -14.15 21.87 -14.56
CA SER A 90 -15.29 20.97 -14.39
C SER A 90 -15.77 20.52 -15.77
N VAL A 91 -15.76 19.21 -15.99
CA VAL A 91 -16.21 18.57 -17.23
C VAL A 91 -17.33 17.59 -16.94
N GLN A 92 -18.20 17.39 -17.93
CA GLN A 92 -19.27 16.39 -17.89
C GLN A 92 -19.10 15.42 -19.05
N GLY A 93 -18.96 14.13 -18.74
CA GLY A 93 -18.83 13.09 -19.76
C GLY A 93 -20.11 12.92 -20.56
N THR A 94 -20.00 12.87 -21.87
CA THR A 94 -21.13 12.70 -22.81
C THR A 94 -21.13 11.30 -23.40
N SER A 95 -20.07 10.92 -24.12
CA SER A 95 -20.00 9.67 -24.87
C SER A 95 -18.64 9.01 -24.73
N ARG A 96 -18.57 7.68 -24.91
CA ARG A 96 -17.29 6.97 -24.97
C ARG A 96 -16.61 7.28 -26.29
N VAL A 97 -15.28 7.41 -26.28
CA VAL A 97 -14.46 7.58 -27.49
C VAL A 97 -13.31 6.61 -27.46
N ARG A 98 -12.93 6.10 -28.62
CA ARG A 98 -11.77 5.23 -28.80
C ARG A 98 -10.71 5.97 -29.62
N LEU A 99 -9.45 5.89 -29.20
CA LEU A 99 -8.33 6.40 -30.01
C LEU A 99 -8.14 5.54 -31.27
N VAL A 100 -8.03 6.19 -32.43
CA VAL A 100 -7.84 5.50 -33.74
C VAL A 100 -6.45 4.85 -33.84
N PHE A 101 -5.45 5.41 -33.15
CA PHE A 101 -4.06 4.97 -33.19
C PHE A 101 -3.60 4.47 -31.80
N PRO A 102 -2.65 3.51 -31.75
CA PRO A 102 -2.14 2.93 -30.50
C PRO A 102 -1.61 4.01 -29.54
N PRO A 103 -1.48 3.70 -28.23
CA PRO A 103 -1.34 4.72 -27.21
C PRO A 103 -0.09 5.58 -27.42
N VAL A 104 -0.33 6.84 -27.82
CA VAL A 104 0.71 7.82 -28.11
C VAL A 104 1.36 8.25 -26.79
N SER A 105 2.69 8.21 -26.75
CA SER A 105 3.42 8.81 -25.63
C SER A 105 3.33 10.33 -25.72
N PHE A 106 2.79 10.95 -24.68
CA PHE A 106 2.60 12.40 -24.66
C PHE A 106 3.96 13.13 -24.58
N ASN A 107 4.24 13.98 -25.57
CA ASN A 107 5.36 14.91 -25.55
C ASN A 107 4.93 16.20 -24.84
N ASN A 108 5.70 16.62 -23.83
CA ASN A 108 5.39 17.73 -22.91
C ASN A 108 5.40 19.13 -23.56
N ARG A 109 5.46 19.22 -24.89
CA ARG A 109 5.59 20.48 -25.66
C ARG A 109 4.24 21.04 -26.11
N ASP A 110 3.23 20.20 -26.28
CA ASP A 110 1.87 20.63 -26.61
C ASP A 110 1.00 20.47 -25.35
N PRO A 111 0.38 21.53 -24.82
CA PRO A 111 -0.47 21.42 -23.64
C PRO A 111 -1.72 20.56 -23.88
N LEU A 112 -2.28 20.53 -25.11
CA LEU A 112 -3.50 19.78 -25.45
C LEU A 112 -3.54 19.36 -26.94
N PRO A 113 -2.93 18.21 -27.32
CA PRO A 113 -2.88 17.75 -28.69
C PRO A 113 -4.27 17.40 -29.22
N LYS A 114 -4.51 17.75 -30.48
CA LYS A 114 -5.69 17.31 -31.22
C LYS A 114 -5.47 15.90 -31.76
N LEU A 115 -6.24 14.93 -31.27
CA LEU A 115 -6.14 13.54 -31.70
C LEU A 115 -7.44 13.10 -32.39
N PRO A 116 -7.37 12.19 -33.38
CA PRO A 116 -8.54 11.59 -33.99
C PRO A 116 -9.09 10.47 -33.10
N PHE A 117 -10.41 10.50 -32.91
CA PHE A 117 -11.18 9.54 -32.15
C PHE A 117 -12.28 8.93 -33.00
N THR A 118 -12.68 7.73 -32.63
CA THR A 118 -13.86 7.06 -33.14
C THR A 118 -14.90 6.97 -32.04
N GLU A 119 -16.11 7.44 -32.33
CA GLU A 119 -17.26 7.19 -31.46
C GLU A 119 -17.86 5.81 -31.82
N PRO A 120 -17.89 4.87 -30.86
CA PRO A 120 -18.50 3.57 -31.11
C PRO A 120 -20.01 3.73 -31.30
N SER A 121 -20.55 3.18 -32.38
CA SER A 121 -21.98 3.13 -32.58
C SER A 121 -22.65 2.25 -31.51
N PRO A 122 -23.76 2.69 -30.89
CA PRO A 122 -24.46 1.95 -29.85
C PRO A 122 -25.12 0.64 -30.33
N ASP A 123 -25.24 0.41 -31.64
CA ASP A 123 -26.20 -0.56 -32.21
C ASP A 123 -25.61 -1.91 -32.66
N VAL A 124 -24.31 -2.16 -32.47
CA VAL A 124 -23.65 -3.33 -33.10
C VAL A 124 -24.13 -4.69 -32.53
N GLN A 125 -24.69 -4.73 -31.31
CA GLN A 125 -25.09 -5.98 -30.64
C GLN A 125 -26.60 -6.11 -30.33
N GLY A 126 -27.44 -5.20 -30.84
CA GLY A 126 -28.88 -5.22 -30.57
C GLY A 126 -29.26 -4.89 -29.11
N PRO A 127 -30.57 -4.91 -28.77
CA PRO A 127 -31.03 -4.57 -27.42
C PRO A 127 -30.57 -5.62 -26.40
N PRO A 128 -30.31 -5.21 -25.14
CA PRO A 128 -29.89 -6.13 -24.09
C PRO A 128 -30.97 -7.17 -23.80
N SER A 129 -30.54 -8.38 -23.44
CA SER A 129 -31.47 -9.42 -23.01
C SER A 129 -32.18 -8.99 -21.72
N ARG A 130 -33.47 -9.37 -21.58
CA ARG A 130 -34.25 -9.11 -20.36
C ARG A 130 -33.57 -9.68 -19.11
N GLU A 131 -32.91 -10.82 -19.26
CA GLU A 131 -32.12 -11.45 -18.19
C GLU A 131 -30.94 -10.58 -17.75
N ALA A 132 -30.20 -9.97 -18.68
CA ALA A 132 -29.08 -9.09 -18.35
C ALA A 132 -29.54 -7.84 -17.58
N ILE A 133 -30.67 -7.25 -17.97
CA ILE A 133 -31.26 -6.11 -17.25
C ILE A 133 -31.69 -6.54 -15.83
N ALA A 134 -32.36 -7.68 -15.70
CA ALA A 134 -32.82 -8.19 -14.42
C ALA A 134 -31.65 -8.50 -13.48
N SER A 135 -30.61 -9.15 -14.00
CA SER A 135 -29.38 -9.48 -13.25
C SER A 135 -28.67 -8.21 -12.77
N PHE A 136 -28.53 -7.21 -13.65
CA PHE A 136 -27.96 -5.91 -13.32
C PHE A 136 -28.77 -5.18 -12.23
N ARG A 137 -30.09 -5.08 -12.37
CA ARG A 137 -30.96 -4.45 -11.37
C ARG A 137 -30.84 -5.16 -10.01
N ALA A 138 -30.90 -6.49 -10.00
CA ALA A 138 -30.78 -7.28 -8.77
C ALA A 138 -29.43 -7.07 -8.08
N ALA A 139 -28.33 -7.07 -8.84
CA ALA A 139 -26.99 -6.82 -8.30
C ALA A 139 -26.83 -5.38 -7.78
N ALA A 140 -27.36 -4.39 -8.50
CA ALA A 140 -27.35 -2.98 -8.09
C ALA A 140 -28.12 -2.75 -6.79
N LEU A 141 -29.36 -3.27 -6.69
CA LEU A 141 -30.17 -3.13 -5.48
C LEU A 141 -29.54 -3.83 -4.29
N ARG A 142 -29.00 -5.04 -4.48
CA ARG A 142 -28.29 -5.76 -3.42
C ARG A 142 -27.06 -4.99 -2.94
N LEU A 143 -26.29 -4.38 -3.85
CA LEU A 143 -25.14 -3.57 -3.46
C LEU A 143 -25.57 -2.32 -2.68
N LEU A 144 -26.59 -1.60 -3.17
CA LEU A 144 -27.08 -0.38 -2.52
C LEU A 144 -27.64 -0.66 -1.12
N ASP A 145 -28.38 -1.74 -0.94
CA ASP A 145 -28.88 -2.17 0.37
C ASP A 145 -27.71 -2.50 1.32
N ARG A 146 -26.70 -3.25 0.85
CA ARG A 146 -25.49 -3.53 1.63
C ARG A 146 -24.74 -2.27 2.03
N LEU A 147 -24.54 -1.32 1.10
CA LEU A 147 -23.90 -0.04 1.38
C LEU A 147 -24.72 0.79 2.37
N ALA A 148 -26.06 0.78 2.27
CA ALA A 148 -26.94 1.47 3.20
C ALA A 148 -26.85 0.90 4.62
N GLN A 149 -26.71 -0.43 4.76
CA GLN A 149 -26.57 -1.12 6.05
C GLN A 149 -25.21 -0.84 6.72
N ASP A 150 -24.13 -0.83 5.94
CA ASP A 150 -22.76 -0.60 6.45
C ASP A 150 -22.50 0.87 6.83
N THR A 151 -23.20 1.82 6.19
CA THR A 151 -23.02 3.25 6.51
C THR A 151 -23.63 3.65 7.86
N VAL A 152 -22.76 4.06 8.79
CA VAL A 152 -23.15 4.66 10.09
C VAL A 152 -23.77 6.06 9.92
N GLN A 153 -23.43 6.77 8.83
CA GLN A 153 -23.94 8.12 8.56
C GLN A 153 -25.35 8.10 7.94
N SER A 154 -26.36 8.55 8.69
CA SER A 154 -27.76 8.59 8.24
C SER A 154 -27.96 9.28 6.88
N ARG A 155 -27.25 10.40 6.62
CA ARG A 155 -27.37 11.14 5.36
C ARG A 155 -26.90 10.34 4.13
N ARG A 156 -25.84 9.54 4.28
CA ARG A 156 -25.35 8.69 3.18
C ARG A 156 -26.30 7.51 2.97
N ARG A 157 -26.81 6.93 4.05
CA ARG A 157 -27.81 5.86 4.01
C ARG A 157 -29.08 6.30 3.24
N GLU A 158 -29.62 7.46 3.57
CA GLU A 158 -30.75 8.05 2.83
C GLU A 158 -30.41 8.29 1.35
N GLY A 159 -29.17 8.69 1.05
CA GLY A 159 -28.69 8.83 -0.33
C GLY A 159 -28.72 7.52 -1.11
N TRP A 160 -28.25 6.42 -0.51
CA TRP A 160 -28.28 5.10 -1.14
C TRP A 160 -29.71 4.58 -1.36
N LEU A 161 -30.61 4.80 -0.39
CA LEU A 161 -32.02 4.43 -0.52
C LEU A 161 -32.71 5.18 -1.67
N LYS A 162 -32.44 6.49 -1.81
CA LYS A 162 -32.94 7.28 -2.95
C LYS A 162 -32.40 6.79 -4.29
N ILE A 163 -31.14 6.36 -4.34
CA ILE A 163 -30.58 5.77 -5.55
C ILE A 163 -31.25 4.42 -5.84
N ALA A 164 -31.55 3.62 -4.83
CA ALA A 164 -32.26 2.35 -5.01
C ALA A 164 -33.67 2.54 -5.59
N THR A 165 -34.44 3.51 -5.08
CA THR A 165 -35.76 3.82 -5.67
C THR A 165 -35.64 4.30 -7.11
N LEU A 166 -34.62 5.10 -7.43
CA LEU A 166 -34.35 5.52 -8.82
C LEU A 166 -34.04 4.32 -9.74
N VAL A 167 -33.32 3.30 -9.25
CA VAL A 167 -33.02 2.08 -10.02
C VAL A 167 -34.30 1.31 -10.36
N GLU A 168 -35.25 1.26 -9.44
CA GLU A 168 -36.54 0.59 -9.63
C GLU A 168 -37.44 1.34 -10.62
N GLU A 169 -37.47 2.67 -10.55
CA GLU A 169 -38.33 3.53 -11.39
C GLU A 169 -37.79 3.74 -12.81
N THR A 170 -36.48 3.55 -13.03
CA THR A 170 -35.84 3.83 -14.33
C THR A 170 -36.28 2.81 -15.40
N SER A 171 -36.68 3.31 -16.57
CA SER A 171 -37.06 2.49 -17.73
C SER A 171 -35.89 1.70 -18.34
N ASP A 172 -36.20 0.58 -18.99
CA ASP A 172 -35.20 -0.35 -19.55
C ASP A 172 -34.30 0.30 -20.64
N GLU A 173 -34.79 1.34 -21.32
CA GLU A 173 -34.03 2.09 -22.33
C GLU A 173 -32.87 2.91 -21.73
N ARG A 174 -33.02 3.34 -20.46
CA ARG A 174 -32.02 4.18 -19.77
C ARG A 174 -31.03 3.37 -18.94
N MET A 175 -31.01 2.04 -19.08
CA MET A 175 -30.14 1.15 -18.31
C MET A 175 -28.65 1.42 -18.53
N GLY A 176 -28.26 1.83 -19.74
CA GLY A 176 -26.89 2.22 -20.03
C GLY A 176 -26.42 3.43 -19.23
N TRP A 177 -27.27 4.46 -19.15
CA TRP A 177 -27.03 5.66 -18.34
C TRP A 177 -26.98 5.32 -16.84
N LEU A 178 -27.88 4.45 -16.37
CA LEU A 178 -27.93 4.01 -14.99
C LEU A 178 -26.66 3.25 -14.59
N ALA A 179 -26.17 2.36 -15.46
CA ALA A 179 -24.92 1.64 -15.24
C ALA A 179 -23.73 2.59 -15.10
N ASP A 180 -23.60 3.58 -16.00
CA ASP A 180 -22.53 4.57 -15.95
C ASP A 180 -22.59 5.42 -14.66
N THR A 181 -23.81 5.79 -14.25
CA THR A 181 -24.05 6.58 -13.03
C THR A 181 -23.71 5.78 -11.76
N LEU A 182 -24.16 4.54 -11.66
CA LEU A 182 -23.93 3.69 -10.48
C LEU A 182 -22.46 3.30 -10.34
N VAL A 183 -21.80 2.89 -11.42
CA VAL A 183 -20.35 2.56 -11.39
C VAL A 183 -19.52 3.80 -11.03
N GLY A 184 -19.95 5.00 -11.45
CA GLY A 184 -19.34 6.26 -11.04
C GLY A 184 -19.51 6.59 -9.56
N ALA A 185 -20.64 6.19 -8.95
CA ALA A 185 -20.94 6.43 -7.54
C ALA A 185 -20.24 5.43 -6.59
N VAL A 186 -19.95 4.23 -7.07
CA VAL A 186 -19.33 3.16 -6.27
C VAL A 186 -17.80 3.26 -6.31
N ASN A 187 -17.16 2.95 -5.18
CA ASN A 187 -15.71 2.87 -5.10
C ASN A 187 -15.21 1.51 -5.58
N THR A 188 -14.88 1.42 -6.88
CA THR A 188 -14.23 0.26 -7.49
C THR A 188 -12.79 0.57 -7.88
N ASP A 189 -11.99 -0.49 -8.07
CA ASP A 189 -10.60 -0.40 -8.48
C ASP A 189 -10.46 0.34 -9.83
N TYR A 190 -9.33 1.03 -10.01
CA TYR A 190 -9.08 1.79 -11.23
C TYR A 190 -9.06 0.90 -12.49
N SER A 191 -8.44 -0.28 -12.39
CA SER A 191 -8.37 -1.24 -13.50
C SER A 191 -9.76 -1.68 -13.97
N ASP A 192 -10.63 -2.00 -13.01
CA ASP A 192 -12.02 -2.40 -13.26
C ASP A 192 -12.81 -1.28 -13.95
N LYS A 193 -12.60 -0.03 -13.55
CA LYS A 193 -13.25 1.14 -14.19
C LYS A 193 -12.77 1.36 -15.63
N ILE A 194 -11.51 1.07 -15.92
CA ILE A 194 -10.96 1.12 -17.29
C ILE A 194 -11.58 0.02 -18.15
N GLU A 195 -11.71 -1.19 -17.63
CA GLU A 195 -12.38 -2.30 -18.31
C GLU A 195 -13.86 -1.98 -18.59
N PHE A 196 -14.56 -1.41 -17.61
CA PHE A 196 -15.94 -0.93 -17.78
C PHE A 196 -16.07 0.19 -18.82
N LEU A 197 -15.07 1.08 -18.90
CA LEU A 197 -15.04 2.13 -19.92
C LEU A 197 -14.86 1.53 -21.32
N ALA A 198 -14.05 0.48 -21.44
CA ALA A 198 -13.81 -0.25 -22.70
C ALA A 198 -15.04 -1.02 -23.21
N ALA A 199 -15.96 -1.41 -22.32
CA ALA A 199 -17.22 -2.03 -22.68
C ALA A 199 -18.18 -1.02 -23.36
N SER A 200 -18.05 -0.84 -24.68
CA SER A 200 -18.88 0.08 -25.46
C SER A 200 -20.32 -0.43 -25.68
N ALA A 201 -20.49 -1.72 -25.94
CA ALA A 201 -21.80 -2.33 -26.20
C ALA A 201 -22.63 -2.44 -24.92
N LEU A 202 -23.93 -2.12 -25.02
CA LEU A 202 -24.84 -2.11 -23.87
C LEU A 202 -24.94 -3.47 -23.14
N PRO A 203 -25.08 -4.63 -23.81
CA PRO A 203 -25.15 -5.92 -23.12
C PRO A 203 -23.87 -6.25 -22.34
N THR A 204 -22.71 -6.10 -22.97
CA THR A 204 -21.40 -6.32 -22.33
C THR A 204 -21.17 -5.35 -21.17
N ARG A 205 -21.60 -4.09 -21.31
CA ARG A 205 -21.50 -3.08 -20.25
C ARG A 205 -22.34 -3.46 -19.03
N LEU A 206 -23.58 -3.92 -19.21
CA LEU A 206 -24.43 -4.37 -18.10
C LEU A 206 -23.86 -5.61 -17.41
N GLN A 207 -23.33 -6.56 -18.17
CA GLN A 207 -22.64 -7.73 -17.61
C GLN A 207 -21.40 -7.33 -16.80
N CYS A 208 -20.59 -6.43 -17.34
CA CYS A 208 -19.42 -5.88 -16.66
C CYS A 208 -19.82 -5.19 -15.35
N ALA A 209 -20.78 -4.26 -15.38
CA ALA A 209 -21.28 -3.60 -14.17
C ALA A 209 -21.83 -4.58 -13.13
N THR A 210 -22.55 -5.61 -13.57
CA THR A 210 -23.08 -6.66 -12.70
C THR A 210 -21.95 -7.40 -11.97
N SER A 211 -20.91 -7.80 -12.71
CA SER A 211 -19.72 -8.45 -12.14
C SER A 211 -19.00 -7.54 -11.13
N LEU A 212 -18.87 -6.25 -11.44
CA LEU A 212 -18.29 -5.26 -10.52
C LEU A 212 -19.11 -5.10 -9.24
N PHE A 213 -20.44 -5.06 -9.34
CA PHE A 213 -21.31 -4.97 -8.16
C PHE A 213 -21.22 -6.23 -7.30
N LEU A 214 -21.18 -7.41 -7.90
CA LEU A 214 -20.99 -8.66 -7.17
C LEU A 214 -19.63 -8.71 -6.47
N LYS A 215 -18.55 -8.33 -7.16
CA LYS A 215 -17.20 -8.18 -6.56
C LYS A 215 -17.25 -7.23 -5.37
N GLN A 216 -17.90 -6.07 -5.51
CA GLN A 216 -18.00 -5.08 -4.45
C GLN A 216 -18.83 -5.58 -3.25
N ILE A 217 -19.93 -6.28 -3.50
CA ILE A 217 -20.73 -6.92 -2.45
C ILE A 217 -19.85 -7.88 -1.65
N SER A 218 -19.08 -8.74 -2.31
CA SER A 218 -18.18 -9.69 -1.63
C SER A 218 -17.11 -8.97 -0.80
N ILE A 219 -16.55 -7.87 -1.29
CA ILE A 219 -15.56 -7.07 -0.54
C ILE A 219 -16.19 -6.51 0.75
N VAL A 220 -17.39 -5.91 0.66
CA VAL A 220 -18.11 -5.36 1.81
C VAL A 220 -18.52 -6.46 2.81
N GLU A 221 -18.97 -7.63 2.33
CA GLU A 221 -19.33 -8.77 3.18
C GLU A 221 -18.12 -9.35 3.92
N VAL A 222 -16.95 -9.44 3.26
CA VAL A 222 -15.72 -9.88 3.92
C VAL A 222 -15.23 -8.84 4.92
N SER A 223 -15.22 -7.55 4.58
CA SER A 223 -14.74 -6.50 5.49
C SER A 223 -15.60 -6.40 6.75
N THR A 224 -16.92 -6.49 6.62
CA THR A 224 -17.86 -6.49 7.75
C THR A 224 -17.67 -7.72 8.64
N LYS A 225 -17.47 -8.90 8.06
CA LYS A 225 -17.18 -10.14 8.82
C LYS A 225 -15.85 -10.08 9.55
N VAL A 226 -14.81 -9.52 8.93
CA VAL A 226 -13.51 -9.31 9.59
C VAL A 226 -13.65 -8.33 10.74
N ALA A 227 -14.36 -7.20 10.54
CA ALA A 227 -14.58 -6.21 11.58
C ALA A 227 -15.37 -6.78 12.77
N SER A 228 -16.40 -7.60 12.53
CA SER A 228 -17.17 -8.22 13.62
C SER A 228 -16.35 -9.25 14.41
N SER A 229 -15.57 -10.09 13.73
CA SER A 229 -14.68 -11.06 14.39
C SER A 229 -13.57 -10.38 15.21
N LEU A 230 -13.02 -9.27 14.72
CA LEU A 230 -12.06 -8.46 15.48
C LEU A 230 -12.71 -7.81 16.71
N ASN A 231 -13.93 -7.30 16.59
CA ASN A 231 -14.65 -6.73 17.73
C ASN A 231 -14.98 -7.78 18.81
N GLU A 232 -15.33 -9.00 18.40
CA GLU A 232 -15.59 -10.11 19.33
C GLU A 232 -14.32 -10.52 20.08
N THR A 233 -13.20 -10.68 19.36
CA THR A 233 -11.91 -11.02 19.97
C THR A 233 -11.41 -9.92 20.91
N LEU A 234 -11.51 -8.65 20.52
CA LEU A 234 -11.18 -7.53 21.39
C LEU A 234 -12.11 -7.45 22.61
N SER A 235 -13.41 -7.70 22.46
CA SER A 235 -14.35 -7.69 23.60
C SER A 235 -14.03 -8.81 24.60
N ASN A 236 -13.69 -10.01 24.11
CA ASN A 236 -13.32 -11.12 24.97
C ASN A 236 -12.00 -10.86 25.69
N GLN A 237 -10.99 -10.32 25.00
CA GLN A 237 -9.74 -9.88 25.63
C GLN A 237 -9.97 -8.78 26.67
N GLN A 238 -10.83 -7.79 26.39
CA GLN A 238 -11.18 -6.75 27.36
C GLN A 238 -11.87 -7.33 28.60
N LYS A 239 -12.81 -8.26 28.42
CA LYS A 239 -13.47 -8.96 29.54
C LYS A 239 -12.48 -9.78 30.35
N GLU A 240 -11.58 -10.49 29.70
CA GLU A 240 -10.54 -11.28 30.38
C GLU A 240 -9.60 -10.39 31.19
N ILE A 241 -9.10 -9.30 30.61
CA ILE A 241 -8.28 -8.31 31.32
C ILE A 241 -9.04 -7.76 32.53
N PHE A 242 -10.31 -7.42 32.36
CA PHE A 242 -11.15 -6.92 33.44
C PHE A 242 -11.32 -7.95 34.57
N LEU A 243 -11.63 -9.21 34.23
CA LEU A 243 -11.81 -10.30 35.19
C LEU A 243 -10.50 -10.63 35.91
N ARG A 244 -9.37 -10.71 35.20
CA ARG A 244 -8.03 -10.91 35.80
C ARG A 244 -7.72 -9.80 36.80
N THR A 245 -8.03 -8.55 36.45
CA THR A 245 -7.84 -7.39 37.35
C THR A 245 -8.72 -7.49 38.60
N GLN A 246 -9.98 -7.93 38.46
CA GLN A 246 -10.87 -8.13 39.61
C GLN A 246 -10.41 -9.26 40.53
N LEU A 247 -9.97 -10.40 39.96
CA LEU A 247 -9.44 -11.51 40.75
C LEU A 247 -8.15 -11.11 41.49
N ALA A 248 -7.28 -10.34 40.84
CA ALA A 248 -6.08 -9.80 41.49
C ALA A 248 -6.43 -8.88 42.67
N ALA A 249 -7.47 -8.06 42.55
CA ALA A 249 -7.94 -7.21 43.65
C ALA A 249 -8.52 -8.05 44.82
N ILE A 250 -9.36 -9.05 44.53
CA ILE A 250 -9.97 -9.92 45.54
C ILE A 250 -8.90 -10.73 46.28
N THR A 251 -7.93 -11.31 45.56
CA THR A 251 -6.84 -12.09 46.16
C THR A 251 -5.93 -11.21 47.02
N ALA A 252 -5.66 -9.98 46.60
CA ALA A 252 -4.93 -9.00 47.41
C ALA A 252 -5.68 -8.65 48.72
N GLU A 253 -6.98 -8.39 48.66
CA GLU A 253 -7.80 -8.15 49.86
C GLU A 253 -7.89 -9.38 50.77
N LEU A 254 -8.12 -10.57 50.23
CA LEU A 254 -8.16 -11.82 50.99
C LEU A 254 -6.82 -12.13 51.67
N ARG A 255 -5.68 -11.91 51.00
CA ARG A 255 -4.35 -12.03 51.62
C ARG A 255 -4.19 -11.03 52.77
N ASN A 256 -4.71 -9.82 52.62
CA ASN A 256 -4.65 -8.81 53.67
C ASN A 256 -5.52 -9.20 54.89
N LEU A 257 -6.70 -9.80 54.65
CA LEU A 257 -7.57 -10.34 55.69
C LEU A 257 -6.96 -11.57 56.39
N GLN A 258 -6.31 -12.48 55.64
CA GLN A 258 -5.59 -13.62 56.23
C GLN A 258 -4.42 -13.15 57.12
N LYS A 259 -3.65 -12.14 56.69
CA LYS A 259 -2.61 -11.51 57.53
C LYS A 259 -3.20 -10.83 58.77
N GLY A 260 -4.41 -10.28 58.67
CA GLY A 260 -5.17 -9.74 59.80
C GLY A 260 -5.59 -10.81 60.82
N ASN A 261 -6.11 -11.95 60.35
CA ASN A 261 -6.52 -13.06 61.22
C ASN A 261 -5.35 -13.83 61.85
N ALA A 262 -4.19 -13.87 61.20
CA ALA A 262 -2.97 -14.48 61.75
C ALA A 262 -2.37 -13.70 62.93
N ARG A 263 -2.79 -12.45 63.17
CA ARG A 263 -2.40 -11.66 64.35
C ARG A 263 -3.29 -11.88 65.59
N GLY A 264 -4.38 -12.64 65.46
CA GLY A 264 -5.34 -12.89 66.55
C GLY A 264 -5.21 -14.24 67.27
N ARG A 265 -4.37 -15.17 66.78
CA ARG A 265 -4.23 -16.51 67.39
C ARG A 265 -2.78 -16.73 67.82
N GLY A 266 -2.56 -16.59 69.12
CA GLY A 266 -1.27 -16.79 69.75
C GLY A 266 -0.71 -18.20 69.60
N GLN A 267 0.61 -18.24 69.37
CA GLN A 267 1.59 -19.21 69.85
C GLN A 267 1.41 -20.71 69.48
N SER A 268 2.29 -21.22 68.62
CA SER A 268 3.31 -22.25 68.94
C SER A 268 3.70 -23.12 67.72
N VAL A 269 5.02 -23.31 67.59
CA VAL A 269 5.78 -24.47 67.11
C VAL A 269 5.53 -24.98 65.68
N GLY A 270 6.63 -25.03 64.90
CA GLY A 270 6.64 -25.38 63.49
C GLY A 270 6.45 -26.86 63.19
N VAL A 271 6.03 -27.11 61.93
CA VAL A 271 6.17 -28.37 61.21
C VAL A 271 6.32 -28.02 59.73
N HIS A 272 7.27 -28.68 59.06
CA HIS A 272 7.42 -28.70 57.61
C HIS A 272 6.12 -29.16 56.96
N ASP A 273 5.54 -28.34 56.10
CA ASP A 273 4.44 -28.73 55.22
C ASP A 273 4.85 -28.42 53.78
N ASP A 274 5.26 -29.46 53.06
CA ASP A 274 5.43 -29.52 51.62
C ASP A 274 4.05 -29.39 50.94
N GLY A 275 3.44 -28.22 51.10
CA GLY A 275 2.20 -27.83 50.45
C GLY A 275 2.52 -27.13 49.14
N LYS A 276 2.74 -27.91 48.09
CA LYS A 276 2.71 -27.55 46.66
C LYS A 276 2.11 -26.17 46.44
N GLU A 277 2.98 -25.17 46.30
CA GLU A 277 2.68 -23.78 45.99
C GLU A 277 1.97 -23.72 44.63
N LEU A 278 0.64 -23.86 44.62
CA LEU A 278 -0.20 -23.48 43.49
C LEU A 278 -0.42 -21.95 43.61
N SER A 279 0.65 -21.19 43.41
CA SER A 279 0.68 -19.74 43.60
C SER A 279 1.08 -19.05 42.31
N ASP A 280 0.27 -18.08 41.86
CA ASP A 280 0.61 -16.88 41.07
C ASP A 280 1.45 -17.00 39.76
N LEU A 281 1.93 -18.17 39.35
CA LEU A 281 2.93 -18.29 38.28
C LEU A 281 2.34 -18.35 36.85
N ASP A 282 1.05 -18.61 36.66
CA ASP A 282 0.49 -18.70 35.29
C ASP A 282 0.24 -17.33 34.62
N ALA A 283 0.13 -16.25 35.40
CA ALA A 283 0.01 -14.89 34.86
C ALA A 283 1.38 -14.26 34.56
N ASP A 284 2.41 -14.65 35.31
CA ASP A 284 3.80 -14.29 35.03
C ASP A 284 4.42 -15.17 33.93
N ALA A 285 3.94 -16.42 33.75
CA ALA A 285 4.43 -17.34 32.72
C ALA A 285 4.20 -16.81 31.29
N GLU A 286 3.04 -16.20 30.98
CA GLU A 286 2.79 -15.63 29.65
C GLU A 286 3.75 -14.46 29.34
N GLY A 287 4.05 -13.60 30.32
CA GLY A 287 5.01 -12.50 30.16
C GLY A 287 6.46 -12.97 30.13
N GLU A 288 6.80 -14.02 30.88
CA GLU A 288 8.12 -14.66 30.85
C GLU A 288 8.37 -15.39 29.52
N ASP A 289 7.38 -16.09 28.97
CA ASP A 289 7.47 -16.78 27.67
C ASP A 289 7.68 -15.78 26.53
N GLU A 290 6.93 -14.67 26.52
CA GLU A 290 7.12 -13.60 25.53
C GLU A 290 8.50 -12.94 25.65
N LEU A 291 8.97 -12.71 26.88
CA LEU A 291 10.30 -12.17 27.12
C LEU A 291 11.40 -13.15 26.70
N ALA A 292 11.15 -14.45 26.84
CA ALA A 292 12.03 -15.53 26.39
C ALA A 292 12.06 -15.66 24.86
N ASP A 293 10.93 -15.47 24.18
CA ASP A 293 10.85 -15.45 22.73
C ASP A 293 11.63 -14.28 22.12
N VAL A 294 11.48 -13.08 22.67
CA VAL A 294 12.27 -11.90 22.26
C VAL A 294 13.75 -12.13 22.51
N LYS A 295 14.12 -12.73 23.65
CA LYS A 295 15.50 -13.12 23.96
C LYS A 295 16.05 -14.10 22.93
N ARG A 296 15.33 -15.18 22.60
CA ARG A 296 15.75 -16.17 21.61
C ARG A 296 15.97 -15.53 20.23
N ARG A 297 15.11 -14.60 19.82
CA ARG A 297 15.26 -13.88 18.54
C ARG A 297 16.47 -12.95 18.52
N ILE A 298 16.78 -12.29 19.64
CA ILE A 298 17.99 -11.44 19.76
C ILE A 298 19.26 -12.31 19.80
N GLU A 299 19.21 -13.47 20.44
CA GLU A 299 20.33 -14.42 20.48
C GLU A 299 20.61 -15.07 19.11
N ALA A 300 19.58 -15.21 18.27
CA ALA A 300 19.71 -15.69 16.88
C ALA A 300 20.33 -14.67 15.92
N MET A 301 20.51 -13.41 16.33
CA MET A 301 21.25 -12.41 15.56
C MET A 301 22.76 -12.65 15.62
N GLU A 302 23.48 -12.14 14.63
CA GLU A 302 24.93 -12.33 14.53
C GLU A 302 25.69 -11.82 15.77
N ASP A 303 26.64 -12.62 16.23
CA ASP A 303 27.49 -12.28 17.36
C ASP A 303 28.39 -11.07 17.00
N GLY A 304 28.16 -9.93 17.66
CA GLY A 304 28.95 -8.70 17.48
C GLY A 304 28.26 -7.60 16.66
N SER A 305 27.04 -7.84 16.18
CA SER A 305 26.26 -6.82 15.48
C SER A 305 25.78 -5.70 16.43
N GLU A 306 25.69 -4.46 15.93
CA GLU A 306 25.20 -3.32 16.72
C GLU A 306 23.73 -3.51 17.11
N GLU A 307 22.96 -4.19 16.27
CA GLU A 307 21.54 -4.50 16.47
C GLU A 307 21.34 -5.43 17.65
N ARG A 308 22.17 -6.48 17.77
CA ARG A 308 22.15 -7.37 18.92
C ARG A 308 22.51 -6.63 20.20
N ARG A 309 23.49 -5.73 20.15
CA ARG A 309 23.90 -4.91 21.31
C ARG A 309 22.76 -4.02 21.80
N VAL A 310 22.09 -3.32 20.88
CA VAL A 310 20.93 -2.46 21.18
C VAL A 310 19.75 -3.29 21.64
N GLY A 311 19.48 -4.42 20.99
CA GLY A 311 18.43 -5.36 21.36
C GLY A 311 18.60 -5.91 22.78
N VAL A 312 19.82 -6.31 23.16
CA VAL A 312 20.13 -6.77 24.52
C VAL A 312 19.95 -5.64 25.55
N ALA A 313 20.33 -4.41 25.21
CA ALA A 313 20.17 -3.26 26.10
C ALA A 313 18.68 -2.95 26.35
N GLU A 314 17.87 -2.88 25.29
CA GLU A 314 16.43 -2.63 25.40
C GLU A 314 15.67 -3.82 26.01
N TRP A 315 16.10 -5.06 25.78
CA TRP A 315 15.53 -6.24 26.46
C TRP A 315 15.79 -6.21 27.97
N ARG A 316 17.01 -5.84 28.40
CA ARG A 316 17.31 -5.64 29.83
C ARG A 316 16.49 -4.50 30.43
N ARG A 317 16.22 -3.45 29.64
CA ARG A 317 15.35 -2.34 30.05
C ARG A 317 13.90 -2.81 30.18
N LEU A 318 13.38 -3.57 29.21
CA LEU A 318 12.04 -4.14 29.24
C LEU A 318 11.81 -4.98 30.49
N LYS A 319 12.79 -5.82 30.88
CA LYS A 319 12.74 -6.62 32.12
C LYS A 319 12.62 -5.78 33.40
N ARG A 320 13.07 -4.53 33.39
CA ARG A 320 13.04 -3.63 34.57
C ARG A 320 11.81 -2.73 34.60
N ILE A 321 11.10 -2.58 33.49
CA ILE A 321 9.90 -1.73 33.39
C ILE A 321 8.69 -2.55 33.86
N PRO A 322 7.86 -2.04 34.79
CA PRO A 322 6.60 -2.70 35.16
C PRO A 322 5.67 -2.83 33.95
N GLN A 323 5.03 -3.98 33.77
CA GLN A 323 4.15 -4.28 32.63
C GLN A 323 2.96 -3.31 32.48
N GLN A 324 2.55 -2.67 33.59
CA GLN A 324 1.49 -1.67 33.64
C GLN A 324 1.93 -0.28 33.12
N SER A 325 3.22 -0.08 32.87
CA SER A 325 3.75 1.19 32.36
C SER A 325 3.48 1.35 30.86
N ALA A 326 3.08 2.56 30.45
CA ALA A 326 2.94 2.91 29.03
C ALA A 326 4.26 2.73 28.24
N GLU A 327 5.41 2.76 28.91
CA GLU A 327 6.71 2.50 28.26
C GLU A 327 6.92 1.03 27.89
N TYR A 328 6.28 0.09 28.60
CA TYR A 328 6.44 -1.35 28.36
C TYR A 328 5.99 -1.71 26.94
N GLY A 329 4.82 -1.22 26.52
CA GLY A 329 4.29 -1.44 25.17
C GLY A 329 5.20 -0.84 24.08
N VAL A 330 5.76 0.35 24.31
CA VAL A 330 6.63 1.01 23.34
C VAL A 330 7.95 0.24 23.14
N VAL A 331 8.60 -0.18 24.23
CA VAL A 331 9.86 -0.93 24.16
C VAL A 331 9.62 -2.32 23.57
N ARG A 332 8.49 -2.96 23.89
CA ARG A 332 8.10 -4.22 23.28
C ARG A 332 7.92 -4.10 21.77
N SER A 333 7.10 -3.16 21.31
CA SER A 333 6.88 -2.96 19.87
C SER A 333 8.19 -2.64 19.14
N TYR A 334 9.09 -1.88 19.78
CA TYR A 334 10.43 -1.65 19.23
C TYR A 334 11.25 -2.94 19.08
N LEU A 335 11.28 -3.80 20.10
CA LEU A 335 12.00 -5.08 20.04
C LEU A 335 11.39 -6.07 19.04
N GLU A 336 10.06 -6.09 18.88
CA GLU A 336 9.39 -6.86 17.83
C GLU A 336 9.76 -6.37 16.42
N TRP A 337 9.85 -5.06 16.22
CA TRP A 337 10.30 -4.48 14.95
C TRP A 337 11.77 -4.79 14.71
N LEU A 338 12.62 -4.62 15.73
CA LEU A 338 14.05 -4.93 15.63
C LEU A 338 14.28 -6.40 15.28
N THR A 339 13.51 -7.32 15.85
CA THR A 339 13.67 -8.77 15.61
C THR A 339 12.99 -9.27 14.34
N SER A 340 12.05 -8.51 13.75
CA SER A 340 11.40 -8.88 12.49
C SER A 340 12.16 -8.42 11.24
N LEU A 341 13.14 -7.51 11.39
CA LEU A 341 13.95 -7.04 10.28
C LEU A 341 14.97 -8.11 9.86
N PRO A 342 15.12 -8.38 8.54
CA PRO A 342 16.07 -9.36 8.03
C PRO A 342 17.48 -8.76 8.02
N TRP A 343 18.13 -8.77 9.18
CA TRP A 343 19.51 -8.30 9.30
C TRP A 343 20.45 -9.15 8.45
N PRO A 344 21.46 -8.54 7.79
CA PRO A 344 22.49 -9.28 7.07
C PRO A 344 23.20 -10.19 8.08
N GLY A 345 22.99 -11.51 7.97
CA GLY A 345 23.49 -12.52 8.90
C GLY A 345 22.44 -13.53 9.36
N VAL A 346 21.15 -13.21 9.24
CA VAL A 346 20.06 -14.13 9.64
C VAL A 346 19.69 -15.06 8.48
N VAL A 347 20.26 -16.27 8.46
CA VAL A 347 19.76 -17.37 7.63
C VAL A 347 18.55 -17.99 8.32
N LEU A 348 17.34 -17.53 7.97
CA LEU A 348 16.10 -18.22 8.36
C LEU A 348 15.89 -19.47 7.47
N PRO A 349 15.54 -20.65 8.02
CA PRO A 349 15.32 -21.85 7.23
C PRO A 349 14.07 -21.85 6.32
N SER A 350 13.22 -20.82 6.37
CA SER A 350 11.84 -20.93 5.82
C SER A 350 11.29 -19.72 5.06
N THR A 351 12.09 -18.70 4.73
CA THR A 351 11.60 -17.62 3.85
C THR A 351 11.88 -17.95 2.39
N ARG A 352 10.89 -18.60 1.79
CA ARG A 352 10.65 -18.67 0.34
C ARG A 352 10.98 -17.32 -0.30
N SER A 353 12.16 -17.25 -0.95
CA SER A 353 12.53 -16.29 -1.98
C SER A 353 11.76 -14.96 -1.91
N ILE A 354 12.05 -14.15 -0.89
CA ILE A 354 11.99 -12.71 -1.10
C ILE A 354 13.13 -12.46 -2.08
N PRO A 355 12.87 -11.98 -3.31
CA PRO A 355 13.95 -11.73 -4.24
C PRO A 355 14.91 -10.79 -3.53
N SER A 356 16.16 -11.20 -3.51
CA SER A 356 17.34 -10.40 -3.23
C SER A 356 17.30 -9.16 -4.15
N ALA A 357 16.45 -8.19 -3.83
CA ALA A 357 16.46 -6.84 -4.39
C ALA A 357 17.56 -5.99 -3.73
N LEU A 358 18.36 -6.60 -2.86
CA LEU A 358 19.67 -6.15 -2.42
C LEU A 358 20.74 -7.17 -2.81
N THR A 359 20.64 -7.77 -4.00
CA THR A 359 21.89 -8.05 -4.76
C THR A 359 22.34 -6.71 -5.31
N THR A 360 22.83 -5.87 -4.41
CA THR A 360 23.57 -4.67 -4.79
C THR A 360 24.81 -5.21 -5.50
N GLU A 361 24.85 -5.05 -6.82
CA GLU A 361 26.10 -5.15 -7.58
C GLU A 361 27.21 -4.48 -6.76
N PRO A 362 28.31 -5.17 -6.41
CA PRO A 362 29.39 -4.61 -5.59
C PRO A 362 29.98 -3.39 -6.30
N GLY A 363 29.41 -2.21 -6.06
CA GLY A 363 29.68 -0.98 -6.82
C GLY A 363 28.53 0.05 -6.86
N ALA A 364 27.26 -0.35 -6.68
CA ALA A 364 26.13 0.60 -6.80
C ALA A 364 26.13 1.70 -5.71
N LEU A 365 26.56 1.37 -4.48
CA LEU A 365 26.71 2.31 -3.35
C LEU A 365 27.79 3.37 -3.59
N SER A 366 28.79 3.08 -4.43
CA SER A 366 29.92 3.97 -4.74
C SER A 366 29.65 4.98 -5.84
N THR A 367 28.52 4.87 -6.55
CA THR A 367 28.20 5.74 -7.69
C THR A 367 27.83 7.15 -7.22
N ARG A 368 28.37 8.21 -7.84
CA ARG A 368 28.07 9.62 -7.48
C ARG A 368 26.55 9.95 -7.51
N ALA A 369 25.79 9.25 -8.35
CA ALA A 369 24.35 9.38 -8.49
C ALA A 369 23.52 8.72 -7.36
N PHE A 370 24.12 7.87 -6.52
CA PHE A 370 23.40 7.08 -5.50
C PHE A 370 22.58 7.94 -4.53
N LEU A 371 23.19 8.99 -3.95
CA LEU A 371 22.51 9.85 -2.97
C LEU A 371 21.39 10.70 -3.62
N ALA A 372 21.56 11.09 -4.88
CA ALA A 372 20.55 11.84 -5.62
C ALA A 372 19.33 10.95 -5.94
N ASN A 373 19.58 9.70 -6.35
CA ASN A 373 18.53 8.72 -6.60
C ASN A 373 17.79 8.35 -5.31
N ALA A 374 18.53 8.09 -4.21
CA ALA A 374 17.95 7.80 -2.90
C ALA A 374 17.03 8.94 -2.41
N ARG A 375 17.46 10.19 -2.60
CA ARG A 375 16.63 11.36 -2.27
C ARG A 375 15.37 11.42 -3.13
N SER A 376 15.51 11.27 -4.45
CA SER A 376 14.36 11.29 -5.37
C SER A 376 13.35 10.18 -5.06
N GLN A 377 13.82 9.00 -4.64
CA GLN A 377 12.96 7.88 -4.26
C GLN A 377 12.24 8.15 -2.94
N LEU A 378 12.95 8.63 -1.90
CA LEU A 378 12.34 9.00 -0.62
C LEU A 378 11.29 10.11 -0.76
N ASP A 379 11.53 11.06 -1.67
CA ASP A 379 10.60 12.14 -1.97
C ASP A 379 9.38 11.67 -2.77
N ALA A 380 9.53 10.64 -3.60
CA ALA A 380 8.43 10.03 -4.35
C ALA A 380 7.54 9.12 -3.50
N ASP A 381 8.15 8.30 -2.64
CA ASP A 381 7.44 7.27 -1.86
C ASP A 381 6.76 7.86 -0.61
N HIS A 382 7.30 8.97 -0.06
CA HIS A 382 6.83 9.55 1.19
C HIS A 382 6.64 11.07 1.10
N PHE A 383 5.42 11.55 1.41
CA PHE A 383 5.13 12.99 1.46
C PHE A 383 5.46 13.56 2.85
N GLY A 384 6.26 14.63 2.92
CA GLY A 384 6.67 15.28 4.17
C GLY A 384 7.95 14.70 4.82
N LEU A 385 8.05 14.77 6.16
CA LEU A 385 9.17 14.22 6.96
C LEU A 385 10.58 14.74 6.60
N GLU A 386 10.70 16.01 6.23
CA GLU A 386 11.97 16.66 5.82
C GLU A 386 13.15 16.40 6.77
N ARG A 387 12.92 16.45 8.09
CA ARG A 387 13.97 16.22 9.09
C ARG A 387 14.45 14.77 9.09
N VAL A 388 13.54 13.81 8.87
CA VAL A 388 13.87 12.37 8.87
C VAL A 388 14.57 12.01 7.57
N LYS A 389 14.04 12.45 6.41
CA LYS A 389 14.66 12.23 5.10
C LYS A 389 16.09 12.78 5.05
N ARG A 390 16.30 14.00 5.56
CA ARG A 390 17.64 14.60 5.65
C ARG A 390 18.60 13.72 6.44
N ARG A 391 18.17 13.26 7.63
CA ARG A 391 18.99 12.40 8.50
C ARG A 391 19.30 11.04 7.87
N LEU A 392 18.34 10.49 7.10
CA LEU A 392 18.54 9.23 6.38
C LEU A 392 19.57 9.38 5.25
N ILE A 393 19.51 10.48 4.49
CA ILE A 393 20.50 10.81 3.46
C ILE A 393 21.88 11.06 4.06
N GLU A 394 21.97 11.76 5.19
CA GLU A 394 23.22 11.95 5.94
C GLU A 394 23.81 10.60 6.37
N TYR A 395 22.98 9.69 6.89
CA TYR A 395 23.40 8.35 7.26
C TYR A 395 23.92 7.56 6.05
N LEU A 396 23.19 7.56 4.92
CA LEU A 396 23.63 6.91 3.69
C LEU A 396 24.95 7.48 3.16
N ALA A 397 25.18 8.79 3.33
CA ALA A 397 26.45 9.42 2.97
C ALA A 397 27.61 8.93 3.86
N VAL A 398 27.37 8.74 5.16
CA VAL A 398 28.35 8.19 6.11
C VAL A 398 28.66 6.71 5.81
N VAL A 399 27.64 5.89 5.51
CA VAL A 399 27.81 4.48 5.14
C VAL A 399 28.67 4.37 3.89
N ARG A 400 28.34 5.16 2.84
CA ARG A 400 29.15 5.23 1.63
C ARG A 400 30.59 5.64 1.93
N LEU A 401 30.80 6.64 2.78
CA LEU A 401 32.16 7.09 3.13
C LEU A 401 32.95 5.95 3.78
N ARG A 402 32.35 5.20 4.71
CA ARG A 402 33.00 4.03 5.33
C ARG A 402 33.35 2.96 4.31
N GLU A 403 32.43 2.60 3.42
CA GLU A 403 32.70 1.61 2.37
C GLU A 403 33.83 2.03 1.44
N THR A 404 33.85 3.31 1.02
CA THR A 404 34.96 3.82 0.19
C THR A 404 36.30 3.81 0.92
N GLN A 405 36.32 4.04 2.24
CA GLN A 405 37.52 3.93 3.07
C GLN A 405 38.00 2.47 3.20
N ILE A 406 37.07 1.54 3.42
CA ILE A 406 37.37 0.10 3.50
C ILE A 406 37.93 -0.39 2.15
N ALA A 407 37.32 0.01 1.04
CA ALA A 407 37.79 -0.32 -0.30
C ALA A 407 39.18 0.27 -0.60
N ALA A 408 39.43 1.52 -0.18
CA ALA A 408 40.74 2.16 -0.34
C ALA A 408 41.84 1.49 0.51
N ALA A 409 41.51 1.08 1.74
CA ALA A 409 42.43 0.34 2.62
C ALA A 409 42.78 -1.03 2.04
N ALA A 410 41.78 -1.78 1.56
CA ALA A 410 42.00 -3.08 0.90
C ALA A 410 42.85 -2.95 -0.37
N ALA A 411 42.66 -1.89 -1.17
CA ALA A 411 43.49 -1.63 -2.34
C ALA A 411 44.95 -1.28 -1.97
N ALA A 412 45.17 -0.57 -0.87
CA ALA A 412 46.50 -0.26 -0.37
C ALA A 412 47.24 -1.51 0.13
N GLU A 413 46.56 -2.41 0.84
CA GLU A 413 47.12 -3.70 1.27
C GLU A 413 47.47 -4.62 0.10
N GLN A 414 46.66 -4.61 -0.98
CA GLN A 414 46.98 -5.37 -2.19
C GLN A 414 48.18 -4.81 -2.95
N LEU A 415 48.39 -3.49 -2.93
CA LEU A 415 49.55 -2.85 -3.53
C LEU A 415 50.83 -3.17 -2.74
N THR A 416 50.78 -3.12 -1.40
CA THR A 416 51.93 -3.46 -0.56
C THR A 416 52.29 -4.95 -0.65
N GLN A 417 51.30 -5.85 -0.73
CA GLN A 417 51.55 -7.29 -0.96
C GLN A 417 52.20 -7.55 -2.33
N LYS A 418 51.75 -6.87 -3.39
CA LYS A 418 52.35 -6.98 -4.72
C LYS A 418 53.78 -6.42 -4.78
N GLU A 419 54.06 -5.34 -4.06
CA GLU A 419 55.41 -4.79 -3.94
C GLU A 419 56.37 -5.71 -3.15
N VAL A 420 55.86 -6.41 -2.13
CA VAL A 420 56.62 -7.42 -1.37
C VAL A 420 56.88 -8.67 -2.21
N GLU A 421 55.90 -9.14 -2.99
CA GLU A 421 56.07 -10.27 -3.93
C GLU A 421 57.06 -9.95 -5.06
N GLN A 422 57.08 -8.71 -5.56
CA GLN A 422 58.02 -8.30 -6.61
C GLN A 422 59.45 -8.08 -6.12
N LYS A 423 59.66 -7.87 -4.81
CA LYS A 423 61.00 -7.73 -4.20
C LYS A 423 61.63 -9.04 -3.71
N ALA A 424 60.93 -10.18 -3.80
CA ALA A 424 61.49 -11.48 -3.42
C ALA A 424 62.49 -12.00 -4.49
N PRO A 425 63.74 -12.35 -4.14
CA PRO A 425 64.75 -12.76 -5.13
C PRO A 425 64.42 -14.13 -5.75
N ALA A 426 64.57 -14.23 -7.08
CA ALA A 426 64.21 -15.36 -7.94
C ALA A 426 65.07 -16.63 -7.79
N GLY A 427 65.46 -17.00 -6.57
CA GLY A 427 66.42 -18.08 -6.30
C GLY A 427 65.88 -19.17 -5.38
N ALA A 428 64.72 -19.76 -5.66
CA ALA A 428 64.19 -20.88 -4.85
C ALA A 428 63.25 -21.85 -5.61
N LYS A 429 63.39 -22.01 -6.93
CA LYS A 429 62.55 -22.94 -7.73
C LYS A 429 63.31 -24.03 -8.48
N ALA A 430 64.52 -24.39 -8.04
CA ALA A 430 65.28 -25.48 -8.64
C ALA A 430 65.84 -26.41 -7.56
N LEU A 431 64.98 -27.15 -6.84
CA LEU A 431 65.39 -28.28 -5.99
C LEU A 431 64.20 -29.14 -5.52
N VAL A 432 63.26 -29.47 -6.40
CA VAL A 432 62.29 -30.58 -6.16
C VAL A 432 61.98 -31.28 -7.49
N LYS A 433 62.99 -31.87 -8.10
CA LYS A 433 62.84 -32.90 -9.13
C LYS A 433 64.00 -33.84 -8.94
N TYR A 434 63.81 -34.88 -8.13
CA TYR A 434 64.42 -36.21 -8.19
C TYR A 434 64.15 -36.85 -6.83
N GLU A 435 63.12 -37.70 -6.77
CA GLU A 435 63.12 -39.02 -6.13
C GLU A 435 61.69 -39.53 -6.00
N GLY A 436 61.47 -40.81 -6.33
CA GLY A 436 60.22 -41.53 -6.06
C GLY A 436 59.50 -42.17 -7.25
N LYS A 437 60.19 -43.02 -8.03
CA LYS A 437 59.55 -44.07 -8.83
C LYS A 437 60.22 -45.42 -8.55
N GLY A 438 59.41 -46.39 -8.10
CA GLY A 438 59.75 -47.81 -7.86
C GLY A 438 59.75 -48.15 -6.37
N ALA A 439 59.08 -49.18 -5.85
CA ALA A 439 58.33 -50.28 -6.45
C ALA A 439 57.36 -50.86 -5.38
N THR A 440 56.28 -51.48 -5.82
CA THR A 440 55.35 -52.36 -5.09
C THR A 440 55.99 -53.72 -4.75
N PRO A 441 55.36 -54.60 -3.95
CA PRO A 441 54.02 -54.56 -3.38
C PRO A 441 53.94 -54.34 -1.86
#